data_AF-A0A971K749-F1
#
_entry.id   AF-A0A971K749-F1
#
_cell.length_a   1.000
_cell.length_b   1.000
_cell.length_c   1.000
_cell.angle_alpha   90.00
_cell.angle_beta   90.00
_cell.angle_gamma   90.00
#
_symmetry.space_group_name_H-M   'P 1'
#
loop_
_entity.id
_entity.type
_entity.pdbx_description
1 polymer ?
#
loop_
_entity_poly.entity_id
_entity_poly.type
_entity_poly.pdbx_seq_one_letter_code
_entity_poly.pdbx_strand_id
1 'polypeptide(L)'
;DWDCNALKTSQAAAIFYTTLDYYISETLKDEFGDNLSHNMYSAHLLYSEFFDMLTNREQLLYDNPETENLENREMIFDVSFFNAMRFLNRKSGPMMDDWRLSETRKAMFTLPRLKFNVLSYIFRPEPVAVDGGPDTLSPVITDIERRPLSGVSLNGFMNSNVFKFSMNSGYSTSLLSDFFYGKTFSIPFTEIGSTDSKYKTILTNK
;
A
#
# COMPACT_ATOMS: atom_id res chain seq x y z
N ASP A 1 17.75 -13.38 3.04
CA ASP A 1 16.70 -14.37 3.33
C ASP A 1 15.37 -13.68 3.53
N TRP A 2 14.46 -13.81 2.57
CA TRP A 2 13.09 -13.29 2.67
C TRP A 2 12.12 -14.46 2.57
N ASP A 3 11.08 -14.43 3.39
CA ASP A 3 10.00 -15.41 3.46
C ASP A 3 8.82 -15.09 2.52
N CYS A 4 9.01 -14.11 1.61
CA CYS A 4 7.98 -13.60 0.69
C CYS A 4 6.75 -12.99 1.38
N ASN A 5 6.81 -12.71 2.69
CA ASN A 5 5.70 -12.04 3.38
C ASN A 5 5.79 -10.52 3.25
N ALA A 6 4.67 -9.90 2.90
CA ALA A 6 4.49 -8.45 2.80
C ALA A 6 4.11 -7.81 4.15
N LEU A 7 4.82 -8.13 5.22
CA LEU A 7 4.57 -7.52 6.52
C LEU A 7 5.04 -6.07 6.53
N LYS A 8 4.30 -5.19 7.20
CA LYS A 8 4.62 -3.76 7.35
C LYS A 8 5.98 -3.53 8.02
N THR A 9 6.42 -4.48 8.84
CA THR A 9 7.73 -4.47 9.51
C THR A 9 8.85 -5.12 8.70
N SER A 10 8.53 -5.72 7.54
CA SER A 10 9.51 -6.42 6.72
C SER A 10 10.39 -5.45 5.94
N GLN A 11 11.70 -5.62 6.10
CA GLN A 11 12.72 -4.89 5.34
C GLN A 11 12.83 -5.42 3.92
N ALA A 12 12.87 -6.74 3.77
CA ALA A 12 12.96 -7.37 2.47
C ALA A 12 11.75 -7.02 1.59
N ALA A 13 10.53 -6.95 2.16
CA ALA A 13 9.36 -6.50 1.42
C ALA A 13 9.47 -5.03 0.99
N ALA A 14 10.03 -4.16 1.84
CA ALA A 14 10.26 -2.76 1.49
C ALA A 14 11.20 -2.64 0.28
N ILE A 15 12.32 -3.37 0.31
CA ILE A 15 13.31 -3.41 -0.78
C ILE A 15 12.70 -3.99 -2.04
N PHE A 16 12.04 -5.14 -1.94
CA PHE A 16 11.41 -5.83 -3.08
C PHE A 16 10.41 -4.94 -3.80
N TYR A 17 9.39 -4.45 -3.10
CA TYR A 17 8.36 -3.64 -3.75
C TYR A 17 8.91 -2.32 -4.27
N THR A 18 9.88 -1.70 -3.59
CA THR A 18 10.46 -0.45 -4.08
C THR A 18 11.28 -0.70 -5.35
N THR A 19 12.06 -1.79 -5.37
CA THR A 19 12.81 -2.19 -6.56
C THR A 19 11.87 -2.52 -7.71
N LEU A 20 10.78 -3.25 -7.46
CA LEU A 20 9.79 -3.60 -8.49
C LEU A 20 9.14 -2.36 -9.11
N ASP A 21 8.75 -1.37 -8.30
CA ASP A 21 8.16 -0.12 -8.80
C ASP A 21 9.15 0.66 -9.69
N TYR A 22 10.42 0.78 -9.28
CA TYR A 22 11.46 1.38 -10.10
C TYR A 22 11.78 0.54 -11.33
N TYR A 23 11.68 -0.79 -11.24
CA TYR A 23 12.02 -1.66 -12.36
C TYR A 23 11.00 -1.58 -13.49
N ILE A 24 9.72 -1.57 -13.14
CA ILE A 24 8.64 -1.29 -14.08
C ILE A 24 8.80 0.13 -14.66
N SER A 25 9.12 1.11 -13.81
CA SER A 25 9.27 2.49 -14.25
C SER A 25 10.42 2.67 -15.23
N GLU A 26 11.60 2.09 -14.99
CA GLU A 26 12.73 2.23 -15.92
C GLU A 26 12.50 1.42 -17.20
N THR A 27 11.88 0.24 -17.10
CA THR A 27 11.58 -0.59 -18.30
C THR A 27 10.57 0.08 -19.22
N LEU A 28 9.56 0.77 -18.69
CA LEU A 28 8.49 1.37 -19.49
C LEU A 28 8.65 2.88 -19.69
N LYS A 29 9.77 3.44 -19.23
CA LYS A 29 10.03 4.88 -19.26
C LYS A 29 9.94 5.45 -20.66
N ASP A 30 10.54 4.76 -21.62
CA ASP A 30 10.64 5.22 -23.00
C ASP A 30 9.29 5.10 -23.72
N GLU A 31 8.54 4.04 -23.45
CA GLU A 31 7.19 3.83 -23.98
C GLU A 31 6.17 4.83 -23.42
N PHE A 32 6.34 5.26 -22.17
CA PHE A 32 5.42 6.19 -21.51
C PHE A 32 5.76 7.66 -21.74
N GLY A 33 7.01 7.98 -22.09
CA GLY A 33 7.48 9.34 -22.34
C GLY A 33 7.05 10.32 -21.23
N ASP A 34 6.49 11.46 -21.63
CA ASP A 34 6.04 12.52 -20.71
C ASP A 34 4.93 12.08 -19.73
N ASN A 35 4.23 10.98 -20.04
CA ASN A 35 3.13 10.46 -19.21
C ASN A 35 3.59 9.44 -18.17
N LEU A 36 4.90 9.20 -18.01
CA LEU A 36 5.44 8.24 -17.06
C LEU A 36 4.80 8.39 -15.67
N SER A 37 4.81 9.61 -15.12
CA SER A 37 4.24 9.84 -13.79
C SER A 37 2.76 9.48 -13.70
N HIS A 38 1.99 9.76 -14.76
CA HIS A 38 0.57 9.42 -14.83
C HIS A 38 0.34 7.91 -14.94
N ASN A 39 1.06 7.24 -15.84
CA ASN A 39 0.89 5.80 -16.09
C ASN A 39 1.37 4.96 -14.90
N MET A 40 2.41 5.43 -14.20
CA MET A 40 2.91 4.78 -12.99
C MET A 40 1.98 4.91 -11.78
N TYR A 41 0.92 5.74 -11.80
CA TYR A 41 -0.14 5.65 -10.78
C TYR A 41 -0.82 4.29 -10.77
N SER A 42 -0.90 3.65 -11.95
CA SER A 42 -1.55 2.35 -12.13
C SER A 42 -0.53 1.24 -12.37
N ALA A 43 0.71 1.42 -11.91
CA ALA A 43 1.83 0.46 -12.07
C ALA A 43 1.43 -0.99 -11.76
N HIS A 44 0.68 -1.16 -10.67
CA HIS A 44 0.20 -2.46 -10.19
C HIS A 44 -0.63 -3.24 -11.22
N LEU A 45 -1.30 -2.55 -12.16
CA LEU A 45 -2.04 -3.20 -13.23
C LEU A 45 -1.13 -3.84 -14.28
N LEU A 46 0.13 -3.43 -14.32
CA LEU A 46 1.13 -3.92 -15.27
C LEU A 46 1.94 -5.08 -14.70
N TYR A 47 1.72 -5.47 -13.44
CA TYR A 47 2.59 -6.46 -12.77
C TYR A 47 2.55 -7.83 -13.47
N SER A 48 1.38 -8.25 -13.97
CA SER A 48 1.23 -9.54 -14.66
C SER A 48 1.95 -9.52 -16.00
N GLU A 49 1.68 -8.48 -16.81
CA GLU A 49 2.30 -8.28 -18.11
C GLU A 49 3.81 -8.16 -17.92
N PHE A 50 4.28 -7.31 -17.01
CA PHE A 50 5.69 -7.15 -16.69
C PHE A 50 6.38 -8.45 -16.29
N PHE A 51 5.69 -9.33 -15.55
CA PHE A 51 6.22 -10.65 -15.22
C PHE A 51 6.34 -11.55 -16.46
N ASP A 52 5.34 -11.53 -17.35
CA ASP A 52 5.40 -12.23 -18.64
C ASP A 52 6.50 -11.66 -19.55
N MET A 53 6.78 -10.36 -19.46
CA MET A 53 7.88 -9.71 -20.17
C MET A 53 9.24 -10.20 -19.65
N LEU A 54 9.43 -10.24 -18.33
CA LEU A 54 10.68 -10.69 -17.70
C LEU A 54 11.03 -12.15 -18.02
N THR A 55 10.02 -12.99 -18.23
CA THR A 55 10.19 -14.41 -18.55
C THR A 55 10.43 -14.64 -20.05
N ASN A 56 9.95 -13.76 -20.93
CA ASN A 56 10.17 -13.83 -22.37
C ASN A 56 11.40 -13.00 -22.81
N ARG A 57 12.51 -13.71 -23.03
CA ARG A 57 13.83 -13.14 -23.35
C ARG A 57 13.90 -12.32 -24.66
N GLU A 58 12.88 -12.37 -25.51
CA GLU A 58 12.88 -11.78 -26.87
C GLU A 58 12.12 -10.44 -26.96
N GLN A 59 11.56 -9.92 -25.87
CA GLN A 59 10.79 -8.68 -25.94
C GLN A 59 11.69 -7.43 -26.04
N LEU A 60 11.42 -6.64 -27.08
CA LEU A 60 12.11 -5.40 -27.45
C LEU A 60 11.91 -4.22 -26.48
N LEU A 61 11.10 -4.38 -25.43
CA LEU A 61 10.72 -3.31 -24.50
C LEU A 61 11.84 -2.87 -23.55
N TYR A 62 13.03 -3.48 -23.65
CA TYR A 62 14.23 -3.04 -22.94
C TYR A 62 15.11 -2.11 -23.79
N ASP A 63 14.71 -1.80 -25.02
CA ASP A 63 15.52 -1.00 -25.94
C ASP A 63 15.11 0.48 -25.87
N ASN A 64 16.02 1.33 -25.39
CA ASN A 64 15.87 2.78 -25.41
C ASN A 64 16.42 3.34 -26.72
N PRO A 65 15.59 3.89 -27.63
CA PRO A 65 16.04 4.40 -28.92
C PRO A 65 16.92 5.66 -28.81
N GLU A 66 16.97 6.32 -27.65
CA GLU A 66 17.78 7.51 -27.39
C GLU A 66 19.18 7.19 -26.85
N THR A 67 19.46 5.94 -26.45
CA THR A 67 20.80 5.53 -25.99
C THR A 67 21.58 4.80 -27.08
N GLU A 68 22.87 5.15 -27.26
CA GLU A 68 23.75 4.48 -28.23
C GLU A 68 24.02 2.99 -27.91
N ASN A 69 23.64 2.52 -26.72
CA ASN A 69 23.83 1.13 -26.26
C ASN A 69 22.47 0.47 -26.02
N LEU A 70 22.26 -0.73 -26.57
CA LEU A 70 21.17 -1.63 -26.18
C LEU A 70 21.24 -1.88 -24.67
N GLU A 71 20.29 -1.34 -23.91
CA GLU A 71 20.15 -1.65 -22.49
C GLU A 71 19.65 -3.10 -22.37
N ASN A 72 20.38 -3.91 -21.58
CA ASN A 72 19.92 -5.24 -21.27
C ASN A 72 19.16 -5.25 -19.94
N ARG A 73 18.37 -6.31 -19.75
CA ARG A 73 17.54 -6.51 -18.56
C ARG A 73 18.31 -6.35 -17.25
N GLU A 74 19.56 -6.83 -17.21
CA GLU A 74 20.43 -6.74 -16.04
C GLU A 74 20.86 -5.29 -15.74
N MET A 75 21.18 -4.49 -16.76
CA MET A 75 21.51 -3.07 -16.60
C MET A 75 20.33 -2.28 -16.05
N ILE A 76 19.12 -2.52 -16.58
CA ILE A 76 17.91 -1.85 -16.10
C ILE A 76 17.64 -2.25 -14.65
N PHE A 77 17.77 -3.54 -14.31
CA PHE A 77 17.64 -3.99 -12.93
C PHE A 77 18.63 -3.29 -11.99
N ASP A 78 19.91 -3.19 -12.36
CA ASP A 78 20.94 -2.55 -11.55
C ASP A 78 20.62 -1.06 -11.29
N VAL A 79 20.19 -0.33 -12.32
CA VAL A 79 19.76 1.07 -12.22
C VAL A 79 18.54 1.19 -11.31
N SER A 80 17.53 0.35 -11.51
CA SER A 80 16.30 0.35 -10.71
C SER A 80 16.57 -0.01 -9.24
N PHE A 81 17.42 -0.99 -8.98
CA PHE A 81 17.83 -1.36 -7.63
C PHE A 81 18.57 -0.21 -6.96
N PHE A 82 19.55 0.42 -7.63
CA PHE A 82 20.24 1.59 -7.10
C PHE A 82 19.29 2.74 -6.76
N ASN A 83 18.34 3.04 -7.65
CA ASN A 83 17.32 4.06 -7.43
C ASN A 83 16.41 3.73 -6.24
N ALA A 84 16.01 2.47 -6.08
CA ALA A 84 15.24 2.00 -4.94
C ALA A 84 16.00 2.16 -3.61
N MET A 85 17.28 1.78 -3.57
CA MET A 85 18.13 1.97 -2.39
C MET A 85 18.26 3.45 -2.01
N ARG A 86 18.44 4.33 -3.01
CA ARG A 86 18.51 5.78 -2.80
C ARG A 86 17.19 6.35 -2.28
N PHE A 87 16.06 5.87 -2.79
CA PHE A 87 14.73 6.25 -2.30
C PHE A 87 14.53 5.85 -0.85
N LEU A 88 14.82 4.58 -0.50
CA LEU A 88 14.69 4.07 0.86
C LEU A 88 15.59 4.81 1.84
N ASN A 89 16.83 5.10 1.44
CA ASN A 89 17.75 5.90 2.25
C ASN A 89 17.18 7.30 2.57
N ARG A 90 16.62 7.98 1.55
CA ARG A 90 15.99 9.30 1.75
C ARG A 90 14.72 9.24 2.61
N LYS A 91 13.94 8.16 2.46
CA LYS A 91 12.63 8.03 3.09
C LYS A 91 12.72 7.58 4.55
N SER A 92 13.59 6.62 4.83
CA SER A 92 13.67 5.89 6.10
C SER A 92 15.02 6.10 6.82
N GLY A 93 15.97 6.76 6.19
CA GLY A 93 17.30 7.04 6.75
C GLY A 93 18.39 6.08 6.24
N PRO A 94 19.65 6.32 6.61
CA PRO A 94 20.81 5.62 6.05
C PRO A 94 20.97 4.17 6.55
N MET A 95 20.34 3.82 7.67
CA MET A 95 20.43 2.48 8.25
C MET A 95 19.42 1.57 7.56
N MET A 96 19.91 0.56 6.83
CA MET A 96 19.03 -0.37 6.11
C MET A 96 18.08 -1.09 7.05
N ASP A 97 18.51 -1.42 8.27
CA ASP A 97 17.70 -2.14 9.27
C ASP A 97 16.42 -1.40 9.68
N ASP A 98 16.37 -0.09 9.45
CA ASP A 98 15.20 0.75 9.72
C ASP A 98 14.23 0.83 8.54
N TRP A 99 14.59 0.23 7.39
CA TRP A 99 13.73 0.25 6.22
C TRP A 99 12.58 -0.72 6.45
N ARG A 100 11.43 -0.19 6.81
CA ARG A 100 10.19 -0.96 6.99
C ARG A 100 9.22 -0.64 5.87
N LEU A 101 8.46 -1.63 5.43
CA LEU A 101 7.42 -1.44 4.42
C LEU A 101 6.42 -0.33 4.85
N SER A 102 6.14 -0.25 6.16
CA SER A 102 5.34 0.80 6.81
C SER A 102 5.83 2.22 6.60
N GLU A 103 7.14 2.44 6.49
CA GLU A 103 7.68 3.79 6.29
C GLU A 103 7.51 4.26 4.85
N THR A 104 7.43 3.30 3.93
CA THR A 104 7.20 3.59 2.53
C THR A 104 5.71 3.69 2.19
N ARG A 105 4.84 2.96 2.91
CA ARG A 105 3.39 2.88 2.65
C ARG A 105 2.60 3.13 3.94
N LYS A 106 1.99 4.30 4.05
CA LYS A 106 1.04 4.61 5.14
C LYS A 106 -0.32 4.92 4.53
N ALA A 107 -1.28 4.02 4.72
CA ALA A 107 -2.66 4.17 4.24
C ALA A 107 -3.30 5.41 4.89
N MET A 108 -3.94 6.25 4.08
CA MET A 108 -4.61 7.45 4.57
C MET A 108 -5.93 7.65 3.85
N PHE A 109 -7.03 7.63 4.60
CA PHE A 109 -8.33 8.01 4.09
C PHE A 109 -8.50 9.53 4.19
N THR A 110 -8.44 10.23 3.05
CA THR A 110 -8.67 11.67 3.01
C THR A 110 -10.14 11.99 2.82
N LEU A 111 -10.69 12.90 3.63
CA LEU A 111 -12.02 13.45 3.40
C LEU A 111 -12.00 14.45 2.23
N PRO A 112 -12.84 14.29 1.19
CA PRO A 112 -12.84 15.17 0.02
C PRO A 112 -13.04 16.65 0.35
N ARG A 113 -13.88 16.97 1.33
CA ARG A 113 -14.23 18.35 1.74
C ARG A 113 -13.19 19.06 2.61
N LEU A 114 -12.22 18.32 3.17
CA LEU A 114 -11.20 18.90 4.03
C LEU A 114 -9.91 19.24 3.30
N LYS A 115 -9.77 18.98 2.00
CA LYS A 115 -8.50 19.20 1.26
C LYS A 115 -7.97 20.66 1.28
N PHE A 116 -8.75 21.65 1.70
CA PHE A 116 -8.42 23.08 1.50
C PHE A 116 -8.58 23.99 2.73
N ASN A 117 -8.74 23.46 3.95
CA ASN A 117 -8.93 24.29 5.16
C ASN A 117 -7.88 23.96 6.24
N VAL A 118 -7.40 24.95 6.98
CA VAL A 118 -6.52 24.77 8.15
C VAL A 118 -7.07 23.79 9.18
N LEU A 119 -8.41 23.72 9.34
CA LEU A 119 -9.07 22.72 10.18
C LEU A 119 -8.73 21.28 9.78
N SER A 120 -8.38 21.05 8.50
CA SER A 120 -8.05 19.71 8.01
C SER A 120 -6.80 19.14 8.65
N TYR A 121 -5.83 19.97 9.06
CA TYR A 121 -4.62 19.51 9.74
C TYR A 121 -4.92 19.06 11.18
N ILE A 122 -5.88 19.70 11.84
CA ILE A 122 -6.28 19.38 13.23
C ILE A 122 -7.07 18.07 13.27
N PHE A 123 -7.98 17.88 12.32
CA PHE A 123 -8.87 16.72 12.28
C PHE A 123 -8.39 15.63 11.32
N ARG A 124 -7.13 15.70 10.85
CA ARG A 124 -6.57 14.68 9.95
C ARG A 124 -6.29 13.41 10.76
N PRO A 125 -6.88 12.25 10.42
CA PRO A 125 -6.45 11.01 11.01
C PRO A 125 -4.99 10.73 10.62
N GLU A 126 -4.22 10.16 11.54
CA GLU A 126 -2.84 9.78 11.26
C GLU A 126 -2.81 8.66 10.21
N PRO A 127 -1.86 8.71 9.26
CA PRO A 127 -1.65 7.61 8.32
C PRO A 127 -1.31 6.31 9.05
N VAL A 128 -1.98 5.22 8.70
CA VAL A 128 -1.80 3.92 9.35
C VAL A 128 -0.93 3.01 8.49
N ALA A 129 0.06 2.38 9.11
CA ALA A 129 0.87 1.35 8.47
C ALA A 129 0.04 0.08 8.26
N VAL A 130 -0.02 -0.40 7.03
CA VAL A 130 -0.79 -1.58 6.62
C VAL A 130 0.15 -2.66 6.11
N ASP A 131 -0.20 -3.91 6.40
CA ASP A 131 0.43 -5.07 5.78
C ASP A 131 -0.11 -5.23 4.34
N GLY A 132 0.64 -5.97 3.52
CA GLY A 132 0.23 -6.34 2.18
C GLY A 132 0.86 -5.51 1.05
N GLY A 133 0.57 -5.98 -0.16
CA GLY A 133 0.95 -5.38 -1.43
C GLY A 133 -0.11 -5.69 -2.49
N PRO A 134 0.01 -5.09 -3.68
CA PRO A 134 -1.00 -5.22 -4.74
C PRO A 134 -1.25 -6.66 -5.19
N ASP A 135 -0.32 -7.57 -4.92
CA ASP A 135 -0.28 -9.00 -5.25
C ASP A 135 -0.66 -9.92 -4.07
N THR A 136 -1.18 -9.36 -2.97
CA THR A 136 -1.53 -10.12 -1.75
C THR A 136 -3.03 -10.13 -1.47
N LEU A 137 -3.48 -11.01 -0.56
CA LEU A 137 -4.89 -11.05 -0.12
C LEU A 137 -5.37 -9.77 0.57
N SER A 138 -4.45 -8.99 1.13
CA SER A 138 -4.75 -7.65 1.65
C SER A 138 -4.14 -6.62 0.69
N PRO A 139 -4.80 -6.35 -0.45
CA PRO A 139 -4.22 -5.49 -1.47
C PRO A 139 -4.05 -4.06 -0.95
N VAL A 140 -2.84 -3.54 -1.12
CA VAL A 140 -2.50 -2.14 -0.90
C VAL A 140 -1.81 -1.64 -2.15
N ILE A 141 -2.50 -0.76 -2.87
CA ILE A 141 -2.03 -0.16 -4.12
C ILE A 141 -1.42 1.18 -3.79
N THR A 142 -0.23 1.44 -4.32
CA THR A 142 0.46 2.71 -4.16
C THR A 142 0.86 3.34 -5.48
N ASP A 143 1.03 4.66 -5.50
CA ASP A 143 1.69 5.35 -6.61
C ASP A 143 3.22 5.17 -6.58
N ILE A 144 3.93 5.77 -7.54
CA ILE A 144 5.39 5.72 -7.64
C ILE A 144 6.12 6.37 -6.44
N GLU A 145 5.46 7.32 -5.77
CA GLU A 145 5.96 7.89 -4.51
C GLU A 145 5.57 7.05 -3.29
N ARG A 146 4.98 5.89 -3.53
CA ARG A 146 4.49 4.92 -2.55
C ARG A 146 3.38 5.46 -1.65
N ARG A 147 2.66 6.48 -2.12
CA ARG A 147 1.45 6.98 -1.45
C ARG A 147 0.31 5.99 -1.73
N PRO A 148 -0.49 5.61 -0.71
CA PRO A 148 -1.63 4.72 -0.90
C PRO A 148 -2.68 5.34 -1.83
N LEU A 149 -3.07 4.60 -2.86
CA LEU A 149 -4.18 4.95 -3.75
C LEU A 149 -5.45 4.18 -3.38
N SER A 150 -5.26 2.91 -3.04
CA SER A 150 -6.33 2.01 -2.64
C SER A 150 -5.82 1.01 -1.63
N GLY A 151 -6.72 0.55 -0.78
CA GLY A 151 -6.44 -0.47 0.21
C GLY A 151 -7.75 -1.06 0.73
N VAL A 152 -7.65 -2.20 1.39
CA VAL A 152 -8.83 -2.82 1.99
C VAL A 152 -9.41 -1.89 3.06
N SER A 153 -10.68 -1.51 2.91
CA SER A 153 -11.40 -0.66 3.87
C SER A 153 -12.09 -1.47 4.96
N LEU A 154 -12.59 -2.66 4.62
CA LEU A 154 -13.30 -3.56 5.51
C LEU A 154 -12.90 -5.00 5.24
N ASN A 155 -12.54 -5.71 6.31
CA ASN A 155 -12.33 -7.15 6.32
C ASN A 155 -13.35 -7.79 7.24
N GLY A 156 -13.91 -8.94 6.88
CA GLY A 156 -14.80 -9.65 7.79
C GLY A 156 -15.00 -11.10 7.41
N PHE A 157 -15.40 -11.88 8.41
CA PHE A 157 -15.83 -13.25 8.23
C PHE A 157 -17.19 -13.44 8.89
N MET A 158 -18.03 -14.23 8.23
CA MET A 158 -19.36 -14.56 8.69
C MET A 158 -19.55 -16.08 8.67
N ASN A 159 -20.10 -16.61 9.75
CA ASN A 159 -20.70 -17.93 9.79
C ASN A 159 -22.09 -17.83 10.44
N SER A 160 -22.82 -18.94 10.56
CA SER A 160 -24.19 -18.96 11.10
C SER A 160 -24.31 -18.39 12.52
N ASN A 161 -23.22 -18.36 13.29
CA ASN A 161 -23.23 -18.00 14.71
C ASN A 161 -22.38 -16.76 15.02
N VAL A 162 -21.53 -16.31 14.09
CA VAL A 162 -20.48 -15.33 14.32
C VAL A 162 -20.33 -14.45 13.09
N PHE A 163 -20.45 -13.15 13.31
CA PHE A 163 -20.03 -12.12 12.36
C PHE A 163 -18.91 -11.32 13.01
N LYS A 164 -17.71 -11.32 12.41
CA LYS A 164 -16.63 -10.43 12.81
C LYS A 164 -16.19 -9.61 11.62
N PHE A 165 -15.95 -8.34 11.85
CA PHE A 165 -15.39 -7.45 10.86
C PHE A 165 -14.42 -6.47 11.52
N SER A 166 -13.48 -5.98 10.73
CA SER A 166 -12.54 -4.93 11.05
C SER A 166 -12.58 -3.91 9.94
N MET A 167 -12.52 -2.63 10.28
CA MET A 167 -12.41 -1.55 9.32
C MET A 167 -11.05 -0.90 9.47
N ASN A 168 -10.36 -0.72 8.35
CA ASN A 168 -9.11 0.04 8.30
C ASN A 168 -9.39 1.57 8.25
N SER A 169 -10.66 1.95 8.05
CA SER A 169 -11.16 3.31 8.22
C SER A 169 -11.90 3.46 9.55
N GLY A 170 -12.08 4.69 10.04
CA GLY A 170 -12.95 4.95 11.19
C GLY A 170 -14.38 4.43 11.00
N TYR A 171 -15.07 4.13 12.10
CA TYR A 171 -16.47 3.67 12.12
C TYR A 171 -17.49 4.82 12.07
N SER A 172 -17.00 6.06 12.11
CA SER A 172 -17.83 7.27 12.08
C SER A 172 -17.32 8.24 11.03
N THR A 173 -18.24 9.01 10.47
CA THR A 173 -17.96 10.10 9.53
C THR A 173 -17.94 11.48 10.23
N SER A 174 -18.25 11.53 11.53
CA SER A 174 -18.26 12.76 12.32
C SER A 174 -16.87 13.03 12.92
N LEU A 175 -16.29 14.19 12.60
CA LEU A 175 -14.97 14.62 13.11
C LEU A 175 -14.87 14.68 14.64
N LEU A 176 -16.01 14.81 15.32
CA LEU A 176 -16.08 14.90 16.78
C LEU A 176 -16.22 13.52 17.46
N SER A 177 -16.36 12.46 16.67
CA SER A 177 -16.51 11.11 17.18
C SER A 177 -15.15 10.45 17.39
N ASP A 178 -14.93 9.83 18.53
CA ASP A 178 -13.72 9.03 18.76
C ASP A 178 -13.58 7.87 17.75
N PHE A 179 -14.71 7.36 17.26
CA PHE A 179 -14.76 6.33 16.22
C PHE A 179 -14.27 6.81 14.84
N PHE A 180 -14.24 8.12 14.60
CA PHE A 180 -13.67 8.70 13.36
C PHE A 180 -12.16 8.47 13.28
N TYR A 181 -11.47 8.55 14.42
CA TYR A 181 -10.03 8.33 14.54
C TYR A 181 -9.65 6.86 14.79
N GLY A 182 -10.60 5.93 14.64
CA GLY A 182 -10.34 4.50 14.86
C GLY A 182 -10.09 4.12 16.32
N LYS A 183 -10.45 4.96 17.30
CA LYS A 183 -10.34 4.57 18.72
C LYS A 183 -11.32 3.43 19.00
N THR A 184 -10.78 2.33 19.50
CA THR A 184 -11.55 1.17 19.96
C THR A 184 -11.66 1.24 21.48
N PHE A 185 -12.88 1.07 22.01
CA PHE A 185 -13.13 1.01 23.45
C PHE A 185 -13.51 -0.42 23.81
N SER A 186 -12.79 -1.02 24.75
CA SER A 186 -13.23 -2.28 25.37
C SER A 186 -14.31 -1.94 26.38
N ILE A 187 -15.55 -2.32 26.10
CA ILE A 187 -16.65 -2.20 27.05
C ILE A 187 -16.92 -3.61 27.60
N PRO A 188 -16.86 -3.84 28.92
CA PRO A 188 -17.23 -5.11 29.50
C PRO A 188 -18.69 -5.44 29.12
N PHE A 189 -18.88 -6.61 28.51
CA PHE A 189 -20.19 -7.08 28.10
C PHE A 189 -21.04 -7.40 29.34
N THR A 190 -22.26 -6.85 29.39
CA THR A 190 -23.31 -7.27 30.32
C THR A 190 -24.38 -7.97 29.51
N GLU A 191 -24.69 -9.23 29.82
CA GLU A 191 -25.81 -9.94 29.20
C GLU A 191 -27.10 -9.16 29.45
N ILE A 192 -27.74 -8.71 28.38
CA ILE A 192 -29.08 -8.13 28.46
C ILE A 192 -30.04 -9.28 28.24
N GLY A 193 -30.66 -9.76 29.32
CA GLY A 193 -31.68 -10.79 29.26
C GLY A 193 -32.93 -10.28 28.53
N SER A 194 -33.10 -10.64 27.26
CA SER A 194 -34.42 -10.61 26.61
C SER A 194 -34.48 -11.60 25.45
N THR A 195 -35.56 -12.38 25.42
CA THR A 195 -35.87 -13.53 24.55
C THR A 195 -36.25 -13.18 23.11
N ASP A 196 -35.94 -11.98 22.62
CA ASP A 196 -36.12 -11.61 21.22
C ASP A 196 -34.75 -11.35 20.58
N SER A 197 -34.47 -12.04 19.47
CA SER A 197 -33.20 -11.99 18.74
C SER A 197 -32.87 -10.58 18.26
N LYS A 198 -32.24 -9.78 19.12
CA LYS A 198 -31.72 -8.45 18.79
C LYS A 198 -30.23 -8.57 18.50
N TYR A 199 -29.86 -8.35 17.25
CA TYR A 199 -28.46 -8.26 16.83
C TYR A 199 -27.90 -6.91 17.28
N LYS A 200 -26.84 -6.93 18.11
CA LYS A 200 -26.07 -5.73 18.50
C LYS A 200 -24.65 -5.87 17.98
N THR A 201 -24.20 -4.90 17.19
CA THR A 201 -22.80 -4.79 16.77
C THR A 201 -21.95 -4.41 17.98
N ILE A 202 -21.15 -5.35 18.48
CA ILE A 202 -20.18 -5.11 19.54
C ILE A 202 -18.81 -5.00 18.87
N LEU A 203 -18.20 -3.81 18.94
CA LEU A 203 -16.83 -3.58 18.52
C LEU A 203 -15.90 -3.99 19.68
N THR A 204 -15.43 -5.24 19.67
CA THR A 204 -14.46 -5.74 20.65
C THR A 204 -13.12 -6.00 19.97
N ASN A 205 -12.03 -5.52 20.58
CA ASN A 205 -10.67 -5.73 20.10
C ASN A 205 -10.10 -7.03 20.72
N LYS A 206 -9.38 -7.83 19.92
CA LYS A 206 -8.49 -8.89 20.40
C LYS A 206 -7.10 -8.60 19.88
#